data_AF-A0A3B6MTG8-F1
#
_entry.id   AF-A0A3B6MTG8-F1
#
_cell.length_a   1.000
_cell.length_b   1.000
_cell.length_c   1.000
_cell.angle_alpha   90.00
_cell.angle_beta   90.00
_cell.angle_gamma   90.00
#
_symmetry.space_group_name_H-M   'P 1'
#
loop_
_entity.id
_entity.type
_entity.pdbx_description
1 polymer ?
#
loop_
_entity_poly.entity_id
_entity_poly.type
_entity_poly.pdbx_seq_one_letter_code
_entity_poly.pdbx_strand_id
1 'polypeptide(L)'
;MSSSSARDGAGGSSRNYRSGFARNLARFPSSIVEGLSRSIARRAPRSRPGGIQVQHHQPPPQGPPLPASPPPFVPEELFFFSAFEQQYGGHHPFFYGCRLSEVLAIARREGKHVFVYLHDPGHPYTEPFCRGTLCSDVVVEFLDANFVSWGAVTGRGEGSGMAASLQPGSFPFCAVVAPVSSESITVLQRVEGPVTPSELVEMLQRTIDEQRVAFRASLADEQAAAFRASRAEEEERRRSALRLRQEQDAAYLESLRKDQEKERLAKSFQEGAVKPKAKAKPSTKYPGQAGGETTRTTQIRAPTHKETAPSHRTEANTKIMIRFPNGERRQQSFRHTDTIREIYKYVNSLGMPGIGRYQLVRSYPRKTYGHQQLEMNLGDAGFHPSVTLYIEQLQ
;
A
#
# COMPACT_ATOMS: atom_id res chain seq x y z
N MET A 1 16.30 -26.87 61.99
CA MET A 1 17.18 -25.95 62.75
C MET A 1 17.38 -24.74 61.84
N SER A 2 16.43 -23.80 61.83
CA SER A 2 16.42 -22.55 62.63
C SER A 2 17.52 -21.60 62.14
N SER A 3 17.25 -20.48 61.47
CA SER A 3 16.59 -19.24 61.95
C SER A 3 16.48 -18.31 60.72
N SER A 4 15.39 -17.63 60.36
CA SER A 4 14.51 -16.66 61.04
C SER A 4 15.21 -15.41 61.57
N SER A 5 14.95 -14.27 60.92
CA SER A 5 14.85 -12.96 61.57
C SER A 5 13.91 -12.08 60.76
N ALA A 6 12.72 -11.90 61.35
CA ALA A 6 11.72 -10.89 61.02
C ALA A 6 11.99 -9.59 61.80
N ARG A 7 11.49 -8.47 61.27
CA ARG A 7 10.91 -7.30 61.98
C ARG A 7 10.47 -6.29 60.91
N ASP A 8 9.18 -6.15 60.62
CA ASP A 8 8.15 -5.37 61.35
C ASP A 8 8.45 -3.88 61.50
N GLY A 9 7.49 -3.04 61.07
CA GLY A 9 7.26 -1.75 61.74
C GLY A 9 6.74 -0.57 60.91
N ALA A 10 5.42 -0.51 60.72
CA ALA A 10 4.56 0.67 60.93
C ALA A 10 4.72 1.97 60.11
N GLY A 11 3.71 2.24 59.27
CA GLY A 11 2.65 3.25 59.52
C GLY A 11 3.02 4.71 59.80
N GLY A 12 2.50 5.63 58.97
CA GLY A 12 2.47 7.06 59.29
C GLY A 12 1.83 7.93 58.21
N SER A 13 0.52 8.16 58.31
CA SER A 13 -0.21 9.27 57.67
C SER A 13 0.39 10.64 58.01
N SER A 14 0.45 11.56 57.04
CA SER A 14 0.14 12.98 57.33
C SER A 14 -0.24 13.79 56.09
N ARG A 15 -1.11 14.75 56.37
CA ARG A 15 -1.90 15.63 55.49
C ARG A 15 -1.12 16.87 55.04
N ASN A 16 -1.56 17.38 53.88
CA ASN A 16 -1.83 18.78 53.49
C ASN A 16 -0.88 19.93 53.90
N TYR A 17 -0.47 20.72 52.91
CA TYR A 17 -0.54 22.20 52.85
C TYR A 17 -0.52 22.62 51.36
N ARG A 18 -1.63 23.05 50.74
CA ARG A 18 -2.21 24.41 50.60
C ARG A 18 -1.34 25.45 49.87
N SER A 19 -1.82 25.87 48.69
CA SER A 19 -1.96 27.25 48.17
C SER A 19 -2.05 27.18 46.62
N GLY A 20 -3.01 27.69 45.86
CA GLY A 20 -4.01 28.74 46.12
C GLY A 20 -3.70 29.99 45.29
N PHE A 21 -4.21 30.11 44.07
CA PHE A 21 -4.47 31.41 43.44
C PHE A 21 -5.63 31.32 42.44
N ALA A 22 -6.75 31.94 42.83
CA ALA A 22 -7.90 32.25 42.02
C ALA A 22 -7.80 33.68 41.46
N ARG A 23 -8.48 33.94 40.34
CA ARG A 23 -9.14 35.21 39.96
C ARG A 23 -9.97 34.92 38.70
N ASN A 24 -11.30 34.79 38.80
CA ASN A 24 -12.36 35.81 38.91
C ASN A 24 -12.52 36.71 37.68
N LEU A 25 -13.75 36.70 37.13
CA LEU A 25 -14.65 37.80 36.75
C LEU A 25 -15.69 37.22 35.76
N ALA A 26 -16.98 37.52 35.76
CA ALA A 26 -17.94 37.99 36.73
C ALA A 26 -19.31 37.73 36.07
N ARG A 27 -20.25 37.10 36.79
CA ARG A 27 -21.69 37.20 36.49
C ARG A 27 -22.24 38.28 37.40
N PHE A 28 -23.08 39.17 36.88
CA PHE A 28 -24.11 39.84 37.68
C PHE A 28 -25.43 39.98 36.90
N PRO A 29 -26.58 40.10 37.62
CA PRO A 29 -27.90 39.75 37.12
C PRO A 29 -28.92 40.92 37.04
N SER A 30 -30.05 40.64 36.36
CA SER A 30 -31.45 41.01 36.63
C SER A 30 -31.89 42.49 36.87
N SER A 31 -32.86 42.97 36.07
CA SER A 31 -34.29 43.14 36.46
C SER A 31 -35.02 44.43 35.96
N ILE A 32 -36.31 44.24 35.60
CA ILE A 32 -37.53 45.08 35.79
C ILE A 32 -37.72 46.40 35.00
N VAL A 33 -38.78 46.47 34.18
CA VAL A 33 -40.04 47.27 34.32
C VAL A 33 -40.94 46.95 33.09
N GLU A 34 -42.13 46.32 33.21
CA GLU A 34 -43.44 46.82 33.68
C GLU A 34 -44.21 47.63 32.61
N GLY A 35 -45.47 47.25 32.32
CA GLY A 35 -46.34 48.02 31.44
C GLY A 35 -47.52 47.29 30.78
N LEU A 36 -48.40 46.67 31.58
CA LEU A 36 -49.75 46.32 31.15
C LEU A 36 -50.59 47.60 30.96
N SER A 37 -51.35 47.71 29.86
CA SER A 37 -52.58 48.52 29.85
C SER A 37 -53.57 48.02 28.81
N ARG A 38 -54.70 47.52 29.32
CA ARG A 38 -55.96 47.32 28.60
C ARG A 38 -56.67 48.68 28.48
N SER A 39 -57.33 48.95 27.36
CA SER A 39 -58.67 49.56 27.41
C SER A 39 -59.42 49.44 26.08
N ILE A 40 -60.72 49.38 26.25
CA ILE A 40 -61.79 49.02 25.32
C ILE A 40 -62.32 50.28 24.61
N ALA A 41 -62.70 50.14 23.33
CA ALA A 41 -63.96 50.64 22.73
C ALA A 41 -63.81 51.38 21.38
N ARG A 42 -64.69 50.94 20.46
CA ARG A 42 -65.53 51.72 19.53
C ARG A 42 -65.12 51.88 18.05
N ARG A 43 -65.92 51.17 17.24
CA ARG A 43 -66.79 51.68 16.14
C ARG A 43 -66.12 51.94 14.78
N ALA A 44 -66.52 51.12 13.81
CA ALA A 44 -66.39 51.39 12.37
C ALA A 44 -67.47 52.40 11.89
N PRO A 45 -67.54 52.73 10.59
CA PRO A 45 -66.58 53.52 9.81
C PRO A 45 -67.30 54.70 9.10
N ARG A 46 -66.58 55.72 8.60
CA ARG A 46 -66.99 56.47 7.39
C ARG A 46 -66.01 57.55 6.94
N SER A 47 -65.84 57.60 5.61
CA SER A 47 -65.56 58.78 4.77
C SER A 47 -64.13 59.32 4.65
N ARG A 48 -63.52 58.98 3.51
CA ARG A 48 -62.56 59.81 2.73
C ARG A 48 -63.21 61.15 2.31
N PRO A 49 -62.49 62.21 1.86
CA PRO A 49 -61.28 62.11 1.00
C PRO A 49 -60.17 63.18 1.16
N GLY A 50 -59.03 62.90 0.51
CA GLY A 50 -58.13 63.94 -0.03
C GLY A 50 -56.83 64.15 0.75
N GLY A 51 -55.71 63.69 0.18
CA GLY A 51 -54.39 64.07 0.66
C GLY A 51 -53.25 63.15 0.23
N ILE A 52 -52.60 63.52 -0.88
CA ILE A 52 -51.16 63.35 -1.19
C ILE A 52 -50.62 61.90 -1.17
N GLN A 53 -50.46 61.33 -2.37
CA GLN A 53 -49.65 60.13 -2.60
C GLN A 53 -48.18 60.43 -2.36
N VAL A 54 -47.60 59.83 -1.32
CA VAL A 54 -46.14 59.65 -1.21
C VAL A 54 -45.81 58.34 -1.95
N GLN A 55 -45.02 58.43 -3.02
CA GLN A 55 -44.52 57.26 -3.75
C GLN A 55 -43.59 56.44 -2.85
N HIS A 56 -44.11 55.37 -2.26
CA HIS A 56 -43.27 54.30 -1.73
C HIS A 56 -42.78 53.46 -2.92
N HIS A 57 -41.49 53.54 -3.24
CA HIS A 57 -40.84 52.62 -4.16
C HIS A 57 -40.86 51.21 -3.54
N GLN A 58 -41.76 50.35 -3.99
CA GLN A 58 -41.65 48.91 -3.76
C GLN A 58 -40.44 48.36 -4.54
N PRO A 59 -39.58 47.52 -3.96
CA PRO A 59 -38.63 46.76 -4.76
C PRO A 59 -39.40 45.81 -5.70
N PRO A 60 -38.87 45.52 -6.89
CA PRO A 60 -39.57 44.70 -7.88
C PRO A 60 -39.83 43.29 -7.33
N PRO A 61 -40.91 42.61 -7.78
CA PRO A 61 -41.20 41.24 -7.36
C PRO A 61 -40.03 40.35 -7.76
N GLN A 62 -39.43 39.67 -6.78
CA GLN A 62 -38.45 38.63 -7.04
C GLN A 62 -39.11 37.56 -7.92
N GLY A 63 -38.57 37.37 -9.13
CA GLY A 63 -38.97 36.27 -10.00
C GLY A 63 -38.79 34.92 -9.28
N PRO A 64 -39.42 33.84 -9.79
CA PRO A 64 -39.28 32.52 -9.20
C PRO A 64 -37.79 32.17 -9.03
N PRO A 65 -37.37 31.58 -7.90
CA PRO A 65 -35.98 31.21 -7.68
C PRO A 65 -35.52 30.36 -8.87
N LEU A 66 -34.40 30.77 -9.47
CA LEU A 66 -33.73 29.98 -10.50
C LEU A 66 -33.60 28.54 -9.99
N PRO A 67 -33.88 27.52 -10.82
CA PRO A 67 -33.68 26.14 -10.40
C PRO A 67 -32.23 26.00 -9.96
N ALA A 68 -32.02 25.52 -8.73
CA ALA A 68 -30.70 25.24 -8.21
C ALA A 68 -29.94 24.44 -9.27
N SER A 69 -28.81 24.97 -9.72
CA SER A 69 -27.91 24.25 -10.60
C SER A 69 -27.71 22.84 -10.04
N PRO A 70 -27.90 21.76 -10.83
CA PRO A 70 -27.65 20.42 -10.34
C PRO A 70 -26.25 20.38 -9.74
N PRO A 71 -26.05 19.72 -8.58
CA PRO A 71 -24.73 19.64 -7.98
C PRO A 71 -23.75 19.12 -9.04
N PRO A 72 -22.53 19.69 -9.10
CA PRO A 72 -21.54 19.26 -10.08
C PRO A 72 -21.40 17.74 -10.00
N PHE A 73 -21.39 17.07 -11.16
CA PHE A 73 -21.18 15.63 -11.23
C PHE A 73 -19.74 15.33 -10.77
N VAL A 74 -19.59 14.98 -9.50
CA VAL A 74 -18.33 14.47 -8.96
C VAL A 74 -18.32 12.97 -9.22
N PRO A 75 -17.31 12.43 -9.93
CA PRO A 75 -17.13 10.98 -10.06
C PRO A 75 -17.16 10.33 -8.68
N GLU A 76 -17.81 9.16 -8.56
CA GLU A 76 -18.01 8.51 -7.27
C GLU A 76 -16.70 8.22 -6.53
N GLU A 77 -15.63 7.96 -7.28
CA GLU A 77 -14.26 7.73 -6.80
C GLU A 77 -13.62 8.98 -6.14
N LEU A 78 -14.05 10.18 -6.56
CA LEU A 78 -13.57 11.46 -6.02
C LEU A 78 -14.52 12.05 -4.97
N PHE A 79 -15.68 11.43 -4.74
CA PHE A 79 -16.71 11.95 -3.85
C PHE A 79 -16.21 12.06 -2.42
N PHE A 80 -15.60 10.99 -1.90
CA PHE A 80 -15.02 11.00 -0.54
C PHE A 80 -14.03 12.15 -0.38
N PHE A 81 -13.07 12.26 -1.31
CA PHE A 81 -12.05 13.30 -1.30
C PHE A 81 -12.67 14.70 -1.29
N SER A 82 -13.58 14.97 -2.22
CA SER A 82 -14.23 16.29 -2.37
C SER A 82 -15.06 16.67 -1.14
N ALA A 83 -15.81 15.71 -0.58
CA ALA A 83 -16.61 15.93 0.62
C ALA A 83 -15.72 16.15 1.86
N PHE A 84 -14.64 15.38 1.97
CA PHE A 84 -13.69 15.48 3.06
C PHE A 84 -12.98 16.84 3.08
N GLU A 85 -12.43 17.27 1.93
CA GLU A 85 -11.76 18.57 1.82
C GLU A 85 -12.73 19.75 2.07
N GLN A 86 -13.96 19.64 1.59
CA GLN A 86 -14.98 20.67 1.82
C GLN A 86 -15.26 20.87 3.32
N GLN A 87 -15.24 19.78 4.11
CA GLN A 87 -15.57 19.83 5.52
C GLN A 87 -14.35 20.11 6.41
N TYR A 88 -13.20 19.53 6.09
CA TYR A 88 -12.01 19.51 6.95
C TYR A 88 -10.84 20.35 6.42
N GLY A 89 -10.88 20.78 5.16
CA GLY A 89 -9.83 21.53 4.48
C GLY A 89 -8.77 20.63 3.81
N GLY A 90 -7.85 21.22 3.05
CA GLY A 90 -6.81 20.50 2.30
C GLY A 90 -5.59 20.08 3.13
N HIS A 91 -5.73 19.87 4.44
CA HIS A 91 -4.67 19.35 5.31
C HIS A 91 -5.05 17.97 5.84
N HIS A 92 -4.70 16.93 5.09
CA HIS A 92 -5.06 15.55 5.41
C HIS A 92 -4.10 14.57 4.71
N PRO A 93 -4.13 13.26 5.08
CA PRO A 93 -3.32 12.25 4.40
C PRO A 93 -3.68 12.16 2.91
N PHE A 94 -2.72 11.86 2.05
CA PHE A 94 -2.97 11.75 0.62
C PHE A 94 -3.83 10.52 0.31
N PHE A 95 -5.12 10.76 0.11
CA PHE A 95 -6.09 9.74 -0.30
C PHE A 95 -6.12 9.59 -1.82
N TYR A 96 -5.99 8.35 -2.30
CA TYR A 96 -6.15 8.06 -3.73
C TYR A 96 -7.62 8.13 -4.12
N GLY A 97 -7.92 8.94 -5.13
CA GLY A 97 -9.26 9.12 -5.69
C GLY A 97 -9.53 8.11 -6.81
N CYS A 98 -9.40 6.82 -6.50
CA CYS A 98 -9.64 5.71 -7.43
C CYS A 98 -10.28 4.52 -6.70
N ARG A 99 -10.58 3.46 -7.45
CA ARG A 99 -11.23 2.26 -6.92
C ARG A 99 -10.33 1.49 -5.98
N LEU A 100 -10.92 0.74 -5.05
CA LEU A 100 -10.17 -0.09 -4.11
C LEU A 100 -9.20 -1.06 -4.81
N SER A 101 -9.62 -1.70 -5.90
CA SER A 101 -8.79 -2.66 -6.63
C SER A 101 -7.53 -2.02 -7.21
N GLU A 102 -7.62 -0.76 -7.65
CA GLU A 102 -6.50 0.03 -8.13
C GLU A 102 -5.55 0.40 -6.99
N VAL A 103 -6.09 0.84 -5.85
CA VAL A 103 -5.29 1.10 -4.63
C VAL A 103 -4.54 -0.15 -4.16
N LEU A 104 -5.17 -1.33 -4.18
CA LEU A 104 -4.52 -2.59 -3.83
C LEU A 104 -3.42 -2.97 -4.83
N ALA A 105 -3.62 -2.72 -6.13
CA ALA A 105 -2.58 -2.90 -7.13
C ALA A 105 -1.40 -1.94 -6.91
N ILE A 106 -1.69 -0.68 -6.59
CA ILE A 106 -0.71 0.35 -6.27
C ILE A 106 0.11 -0.07 -5.04
N ALA A 107 -0.54 -0.51 -3.96
CA ALA A 107 0.09 -0.95 -2.73
C ALA A 107 1.01 -2.16 -2.92
N ARG A 108 0.57 -3.17 -3.70
CA ARG A 108 1.42 -4.32 -4.07
C ARG A 108 2.67 -3.90 -4.84
N ARG A 109 2.51 -3.00 -5.81
CA ARG A 109 3.66 -2.47 -6.57
C ARG A 109 4.64 -1.71 -5.67
N GLU A 110 4.18 -1.07 -4.60
CA GLU A 110 5.04 -0.38 -3.64
C GLU A 110 5.66 -1.28 -2.57
N GLY A 111 5.14 -2.50 -2.39
CA GLY A 111 5.42 -3.28 -1.19
C GLY A 111 4.93 -2.59 0.09
N LYS A 112 3.84 -1.80 0.01
CA LYS A 112 3.22 -1.10 1.14
C LYS A 112 1.87 -1.72 1.48
N HIS A 113 1.40 -1.47 2.69
CA HIS A 113 0.04 -1.77 3.13
C HIS A 113 -0.90 -0.61 2.81
N VAL A 114 -2.20 -0.90 2.76
CA VAL A 114 -3.23 0.11 2.53
C VAL A 114 -3.81 0.56 3.87
N PHE A 115 -3.85 1.87 4.08
CA PHE A 115 -4.61 2.47 5.16
C PHE A 115 -6.01 2.81 4.65
N VAL A 116 -7.03 2.18 5.22
CA VAL A 116 -8.44 2.37 4.87
C VAL A 116 -9.11 3.20 5.94
N TYR A 117 -9.74 4.30 5.55
CA TYR A 117 -10.59 5.10 6.42
C TYR A 117 -12.05 5.04 5.96
N LEU A 118 -12.95 4.62 6.85
CA LEU A 118 -14.39 4.64 6.60
C LEU A 118 -15.01 5.83 7.31
N HIS A 119 -15.56 6.74 6.51
CA HIS A 119 -16.14 7.99 6.97
C HIS A 119 -17.64 7.87 7.15
N ASP A 120 -18.11 8.05 8.38
CA ASP A 120 -19.54 8.19 8.69
C ASP A 120 -19.82 9.63 9.18
N PRO A 121 -20.44 10.47 8.34
CA PRO A 121 -20.73 11.86 8.70
C PRO A 121 -21.81 11.98 9.79
N GLY A 122 -22.60 10.93 10.04
CA GLY A 122 -23.65 10.92 11.05
C GLY A 122 -23.15 10.64 12.47
N HIS A 123 -21.91 10.18 12.63
CA HIS A 123 -21.39 9.78 13.94
C HIS A 123 -20.73 10.94 14.71
N PRO A 124 -21.05 11.14 16.01
CA PRO A 124 -20.61 12.31 16.77
C PRO A 124 -19.09 12.43 16.96
N TYR A 125 -18.37 11.30 16.92
CA TYR A 125 -16.91 11.29 17.08
C TYR A 125 -16.14 11.45 15.76
N THR A 126 -16.82 11.45 14.61
CA THR A 126 -16.15 11.56 13.30
C THR A 126 -15.47 12.91 13.12
N GLU A 127 -16.18 14.02 13.33
CA GLU A 127 -15.60 15.35 13.15
C GLU A 127 -14.42 15.65 14.10
N PRO A 128 -14.52 15.39 15.42
CA PRO A 128 -13.40 15.56 16.35
C PRO A 128 -12.18 14.73 15.95
N PHE A 129 -12.39 13.50 15.48
CA PHE A 129 -11.30 12.64 15.02
C PHE A 129 -10.66 13.16 13.74
N CYS A 130 -11.45 13.56 12.73
CA CYS A 130 -10.90 14.09 11.49
C CYS A 130 -10.04 15.33 11.77
N ARG A 131 -10.57 16.30 12.51
CA ARG A 131 -9.86 17.56 12.80
C ARG A 131 -8.70 17.40 13.78
N GLY A 132 -8.90 16.63 14.84
CA GLY A 132 -7.94 16.51 15.95
C GLY A 132 -6.88 15.44 15.75
N THR A 133 -7.20 14.39 14.99
CA THR A 133 -6.33 13.20 14.86
C THR A 133 -5.87 13.00 13.42
N LEU A 134 -6.78 12.74 12.49
CA LEU A 134 -6.44 12.34 11.13
C LEU A 134 -5.72 13.45 10.35
N CYS A 135 -6.12 14.70 10.57
CA CYS A 135 -5.54 15.88 9.94
C CYS A 135 -4.35 16.46 10.73
N SER A 136 -3.83 15.79 11.77
CA SER A 136 -2.65 16.25 12.50
C SER A 136 -1.37 15.99 11.70
N ASP A 137 -0.39 16.89 11.77
CA ASP A 137 0.87 16.80 11.01
C ASP A 137 1.55 15.44 11.18
N VAL A 138 1.63 14.97 12.42
CA VAL A 138 2.28 13.70 12.78
C VAL A 138 1.60 12.51 12.09
N VAL A 139 0.27 12.50 12.00
CA VAL A 139 -0.47 11.41 11.35
C VAL A 139 -0.39 11.51 9.83
N VAL A 140 -0.54 12.70 9.27
CA VAL A 140 -0.45 12.95 7.81
C VAL A 140 0.90 12.52 7.28
N GLU A 141 1.99 13.01 7.89
CA GLU A 141 3.35 12.67 7.49
C GLU A 141 3.63 11.17 7.60
N PHE A 142 3.16 10.55 8.69
CA PHE A 142 3.36 9.13 8.92
C PHE A 142 2.62 8.26 7.89
N LEU A 143 1.37 8.60 7.57
CA LEU A 143 0.57 7.87 6.60
C LEU A 143 1.13 8.02 5.18
N ASP A 144 1.46 9.23 4.76
CA ASP A 144 1.99 9.50 3.42
C ASP A 144 3.34 8.81 3.16
N ALA A 145 4.17 8.69 4.22
CA ALA A 145 5.45 8.01 4.14
C ALA A 145 5.29 6.48 4.09
N ASN A 146 4.40 5.89 4.90
CA ASN A 146 4.40 4.45 5.15
C ASN A 146 3.28 3.67 4.46
N PHE A 147 2.17 4.30 4.12
CA PHE A 147 0.97 3.63 3.62
C PHE A 147 0.51 4.18 2.26
N VAL A 148 -0.37 3.42 1.62
CA VAL A 148 -1.22 3.91 0.54
C VAL A 148 -2.59 4.17 1.15
N SER A 149 -2.99 5.44 1.27
CA SER A 149 -4.23 5.80 1.97
C SER A 149 -5.42 5.82 1.02
N TRP A 150 -6.52 5.22 1.43
CA TRP A 150 -7.79 5.22 0.72
C TRP A 150 -8.94 5.46 1.70
N GLY A 151 -9.95 6.20 1.25
CA GLY A 151 -11.08 6.57 2.07
C GLY A 151 -12.39 6.46 1.32
N ALA A 152 -13.45 6.10 2.05
CA ALA A 152 -14.80 6.01 1.50
C ALA A 152 -15.85 6.41 2.52
N VAL A 153 -16.98 6.94 2.03
CA VAL A 153 -18.13 7.29 2.87
C VAL A 153 -19.01 6.05 3.06
N THR A 154 -19.45 5.80 4.30
CA THR A 154 -20.33 4.67 4.60
C THR A 154 -21.69 4.84 3.92
N GLY A 155 -22.27 3.73 3.44
CA GLY A 155 -23.59 3.74 2.80
C GLY A 155 -23.61 4.21 1.34
N ARG A 156 -22.45 4.47 0.71
CA ARG A 156 -22.37 4.85 -0.71
C ARG A 156 -21.25 4.09 -1.43
N GLY A 157 -21.47 3.77 -2.71
CA GLY A 157 -20.46 3.18 -3.59
C GLY A 157 -19.70 2.00 -2.99
N GLU A 158 -18.38 1.97 -3.21
CA GLU A 158 -17.47 0.97 -2.65
C GLU A 158 -17.40 1.03 -1.11
N GLY A 159 -17.72 2.18 -0.50
CA GLY A 159 -17.75 2.35 0.95
C GLY A 159 -18.83 1.49 1.62
N SER A 160 -19.96 1.25 0.96
CA SER A 160 -21.00 0.34 1.45
C SER A 160 -20.52 -1.11 1.48
N GLY A 161 -19.88 -1.57 0.40
CA GLY A 161 -19.31 -2.92 0.32
C GLY A 161 -18.20 -3.14 1.35
N MET A 162 -17.32 -2.15 1.51
CA MET A 162 -16.25 -2.22 2.51
C MET A 162 -16.79 -2.21 3.94
N ALA A 163 -17.77 -1.38 4.25
CA ALA A 163 -18.42 -1.37 5.56
C ALA A 163 -19.12 -2.71 5.87
N ALA A 164 -19.76 -3.33 4.87
CA ALA A 164 -20.38 -4.64 5.03
C ALA A 164 -19.34 -5.76 5.26
N SER A 165 -18.17 -5.68 4.60
CA SER A 165 -17.10 -6.65 4.77
C SER A 165 -16.35 -6.50 6.09
N LEU A 166 -16.10 -5.27 6.54
CA LEU A 166 -15.31 -5.01 7.74
C LEU A 166 -16.17 -4.99 9.00
N GLN A 167 -17.47 -4.70 8.89
CA GLN A 167 -18.43 -4.63 10.00
C GLN A 167 -17.88 -3.79 11.17
N PRO A 168 -17.69 -2.47 10.97
CA PRO A 168 -17.20 -1.59 12.03
C PRO A 168 -18.18 -1.56 13.21
N GLY A 169 -17.68 -1.74 14.44
CA GLY A 169 -18.50 -1.68 15.66
C GLY A 169 -18.73 -0.26 16.17
N SER A 170 -17.85 0.68 15.82
CA SER A 170 -17.96 2.10 16.17
C SER A 170 -17.20 2.97 15.17
N PHE A 171 -17.54 4.27 15.12
CA PHE A 171 -16.83 5.27 14.33
C PHE A 171 -16.12 6.30 15.23
N PRO A 172 -15.02 6.91 14.77
CA PRO A 172 -14.33 6.71 13.50
C PRO A 172 -13.76 5.29 13.34
N PHE A 173 -13.70 4.80 12.10
CA PHE A 173 -13.15 3.48 11.79
C PHE A 173 -11.99 3.59 10.82
N CYS A 174 -10.84 3.02 11.20
CA CYS A 174 -9.68 2.86 10.35
C CYS A 174 -9.22 1.40 10.34
N ALA A 175 -8.65 0.96 9.22
CA ALA A 175 -8.04 -0.36 9.12
C ALA A 175 -6.73 -0.30 8.33
N VAL A 176 -5.78 -1.14 8.72
CA VAL A 176 -4.60 -1.45 7.89
C VAL A 176 -4.86 -2.79 7.23
N VAL A 177 -4.77 -2.83 5.90
CA VAL A 177 -5.02 -4.03 5.12
C VAL A 177 -3.85 -4.37 4.21
N ALA A 178 -3.54 -5.67 4.14
CA ALA A 178 -2.56 -6.22 3.22
C ALA A 178 -3.28 -6.73 1.96
N PRO A 179 -2.82 -6.34 0.76
CA PRO A 179 -3.38 -6.87 -0.48
C PRO A 179 -2.94 -8.33 -0.70
N VAL A 180 -3.90 -9.26 -0.75
CA VAL A 180 -3.65 -10.68 -1.08
C VAL A 180 -3.83 -10.89 -2.60
N SER A 181 -4.87 -10.30 -3.17
CA SER A 181 -5.10 -10.27 -4.62
C SER A 181 -5.57 -8.87 -5.07
N SER A 182 -6.11 -8.75 -6.28
CA SER A 182 -6.71 -7.49 -6.76
C SER A 182 -7.98 -7.12 -6.02
N GLU A 183 -8.69 -8.09 -5.45
CA GLU A 183 -9.99 -7.89 -4.80
C GLU A 183 -10.02 -8.47 -3.38
N SER A 184 -9.06 -9.32 -3.02
CA SER A 184 -8.97 -9.89 -1.67
C SER A 184 -7.92 -9.19 -0.82
N ILE A 185 -8.31 -8.94 0.43
CA ILE A 185 -7.51 -8.25 1.44
C ILE A 185 -7.42 -9.09 2.71
N THR A 186 -6.35 -8.90 3.47
CA THR A 186 -6.23 -9.38 4.84
C THR A 186 -6.16 -8.17 5.77
N VAL A 187 -6.99 -8.16 6.80
CA VAL A 187 -6.98 -7.07 7.79
C VAL A 187 -5.87 -7.34 8.79
N LEU A 188 -4.92 -6.41 8.89
CA LEU A 188 -3.79 -6.49 9.81
C LEU A 188 -4.09 -5.78 11.13
N GLN A 189 -4.76 -4.64 11.07
CA GLN A 189 -5.10 -3.84 12.24
C GLN A 189 -6.46 -3.18 12.03
N ARG A 190 -7.27 -3.13 13.08
CA ARG A 190 -8.52 -2.36 13.16
C ARG A 190 -8.39 -1.33 14.27
N VAL A 191 -8.90 -0.12 14.03
CA VAL A 191 -8.98 0.95 15.01
C VAL A 191 -10.40 1.48 14.97
N GLU A 192 -11.13 1.28 16.06
CA GLU A 192 -12.55 1.63 16.17
C GLU A 192 -12.74 2.61 17.33
N GLY A 193 -13.40 3.73 17.04
CA GLY A 193 -13.65 4.79 18.01
C GLY A 193 -12.54 5.86 18.06
N PRO A 194 -12.75 6.90 18.87
CA PRO A 194 -11.85 8.05 18.93
C PRO A 194 -10.49 7.65 19.51
N VAL A 195 -9.43 8.05 18.83
CA VAL A 195 -8.03 7.83 19.25
C VAL A 195 -7.24 9.11 19.06
N THR A 196 -6.21 9.32 19.88
CA THR A 196 -5.33 10.49 19.76
C THR A 196 -4.31 10.32 18.62
N PRO A 197 -3.70 11.42 18.10
CA PRO A 197 -2.64 11.34 17.09
C PRO A 197 -1.51 10.35 17.43
N SER A 198 -1.00 10.45 18.66
CA SER A 198 0.12 9.64 19.13
C SER A 198 -0.24 8.17 19.21
N GLU A 199 -1.41 7.85 19.75
CA GLU A 199 -1.90 6.47 19.83
C GLU A 199 -2.12 5.87 18.45
N LEU A 200 -2.67 6.64 17.50
CA LEU A 200 -2.87 6.16 16.14
C LEU A 200 -1.53 5.81 15.48
N VAL A 201 -0.53 6.71 15.57
CA VAL A 201 0.79 6.44 15.01
C VAL A 201 1.48 5.28 15.70
N GLU A 202 1.37 5.14 17.02
CA GLU A 202 1.93 4.01 17.76
C GLU A 202 1.32 2.67 17.30
N MET A 203 -0.01 2.61 17.16
CA MET A 203 -0.70 1.42 16.67
C MET A 203 -0.25 1.06 15.25
N LEU A 204 -0.18 2.04 14.34
CA LEU A 204 0.22 1.81 12.96
C LEU A 204 1.71 1.42 12.84
N GLN A 205 2.58 2.05 13.64
CA GLN A 205 4.01 1.73 13.69
C GLN A 205 4.23 0.30 14.19
N ARG A 206 3.52 -0.09 15.25
CA ARG A 206 3.54 -1.48 15.76
C ARG A 206 3.11 -2.47 14.67
N THR A 207 2.05 -2.19 13.93
CA THR A 207 1.62 -3.05 12.81
C THR A 207 2.72 -3.20 11.76
N ILE A 208 3.42 -2.11 11.39
CA ILE A 208 4.53 -2.19 10.43
C ILE A 208 5.64 -3.10 10.96
N ASP A 209 6.02 -2.96 12.23
CA ASP A 209 7.13 -3.72 12.80
C ASP A 209 6.76 -5.20 12.98
N GLU A 210 5.53 -5.51 13.37
CA GLU A 210 5.00 -6.87 13.39
C GLU A 210 5.05 -7.53 12.00
N GLN A 211 4.61 -6.82 10.96
CA GLN A 211 4.67 -7.34 9.58
C GLN A 211 6.11 -7.52 9.10
N ARG A 212 7.04 -6.61 9.46
CA ARG A 212 8.47 -6.76 9.13
C ARG A 212 9.08 -7.99 9.78
N VAL A 213 8.74 -8.27 11.03
CA VAL A 213 9.20 -9.47 11.74
C VAL A 213 8.60 -10.73 11.12
N ALA A 214 7.29 -10.74 10.87
CA ALA A 214 6.59 -11.87 10.24
C ALA A 214 7.17 -12.20 8.85
N PHE A 215 7.43 -11.18 8.03
CA PHE A 215 8.02 -11.34 6.71
C PHE A 215 9.47 -11.86 6.75
N ARG A 216 10.28 -11.40 7.71
CA ARG A 216 11.64 -11.95 7.89
C ARG A 216 11.61 -13.41 8.36
N ALA A 217 10.69 -13.74 9.26
CA ALA A 217 10.52 -15.11 9.73
C ALA A 217 10.07 -16.04 8.59
N SER A 218 9.10 -15.62 7.77
CA SER A 218 8.64 -16.43 6.62
C SER A 218 9.74 -16.66 5.59
N LEU A 219 10.58 -15.66 5.30
CA LEU A 219 11.74 -15.82 4.41
C LEU A 219 12.77 -16.80 4.99
N ALA A 220 13.03 -16.76 6.30
CA ALA A 220 13.95 -17.69 6.94
C ALA A 220 13.40 -19.13 6.89
N ASP A 221 12.10 -19.31 7.13
CA ASP A 221 11.43 -20.61 7.06
C ASP A 221 11.43 -21.19 5.64
N GLU A 222 11.16 -20.36 4.62
CA GLU A 222 11.23 -20.77 3.21
C GLU A 222 12.65 -21.17 2.80
N GLN A 223 13.66 -20.40 3.21
CA GLN A 223 15.06 -20.73 2.96
C GLN A 223 15.47 -22.04 3.65
N ALA A 224 15.06 -22.22 4.91
CA ALA A 224 15.30 -23.45 5.66
C ALA A 224 14.56 -24.65 5.04
N ALA A 225 13.36 -24.46 4.49
CA ALA A 225 12.61 -25.48 3.77
C ALA A 225 13.29 -25.86 2.46
N ALA A 226 13.72 -24.87 1.67
CA ALA A 226 14.44 -25.09 0.41
C ALA A 226 15.77 -25.85 0.64
N PHE A 227 16.52 -25.48 1.68
CA PHE A 227 17.75 -26.18 2.05
C PHE A 227 17.50 -27.63 2.46
N ARG A 228 16.45 -27.88 3.27
CA ARG A 228 16.03 -29.24 3.64
C ARG A 228 15.62 -30.07 2.42
N ALA A 229 14.88 -29.49 1.48
CA ALA A 229 14.47 -30.15 0.24
C ALA A 229 15.67 -30.53 -0.63
N SER A 230 16.63 -29.61 -0.82
CA SER A 230 17.86 -29.88 -1.58
C SER A 230 18.69 -31.01 -0.97
N ARG A 231 18.81 -31.04 0.36
CA ARG A 231 19.55 -32.10 1.07
C ARG A 231 18.85 -33.46 0.94
N ALA A 232 17.52 -33.49 1.04
CA ALA A 232 16.75 -34.71 0.86
C ALA A 232 16.90 -35.27 -0.56
N GLU A 233 16.89 -34.41 -1.57
CA GLU A 233 17.08 -34.79 -2.98
C GLU A 233 18.49 -35.36 -3.24
N GLU A 234 19.54 -34.75 -2.67
CA GLU A 234 20.90 -35.27 -2.78
C GLU A 234 21.06 -36.65 -2.10
N GLU A 235 20.44 -36.82 -0.93
CA GLU A 235 20.48 -38.10 -0.23
C GLU A 235 19.72 -39.20 -1.01
N GLU A 236 18.62 -38.85 -1.68
CA GLU A 236 17.88 -39.75 -2.55
C GLU A 236 18.68 -40.11 -3.81
N ARG A 237 19.37 -39.14 -4.45
CA ARG A 237 20.33 -39.40 -5.54
C ARG A 237 21.44 -40.35 -5.11
N ARG A 238 22.00 -40.15 -3.91
CA ARG A 238 23.04 -41.04 -3.38
C ARG A 238 22.50 -42.45 -3.16
N ARG A 239 21.31 -42.58 -2.58
CA ARG A 239 20.65 -43.88 -2.33
C ARG A 239 20.32 -44.61 -3.62
N SER A 240 19.80 -43.92 -4.62
CA SER A 240 19.49 -44.52 -5.94
C SER A 240 20.76 -44.94 -6.68
N ALA A 241 21.83 -44.13 -6.66
CA ALA A 241 23.12 -44.50 -7.25
C ALA A 241 23.73 -45.74 -6.59
N LEU A 242 23.62 -45.87 -5.27
CA LEU A 242 24.06 -47.06 -4.55
C LEU A 242 23.25 -48.30 -4.94
N ARG A 243 21.92 -48.20 -5.03
CA ARG A 243 21.07 -49.31 -5.49
C ARG A 243 21.41 -49.74 -6.91
N LEU A 244 21.54 -48.79 -7.84
CA LEU A 244 21.88 -49.10 -9.24
C LEU A 244 23.25 -49.78 -9.36
N ARG A 245 24.22 -49.38 -8.53
CA ARG A 245 25.53 -50.05 -8.49
C ARG A 245 25.42 -51.47 -7.94
N GLN A 246 24.65 -51.67 -6.87
CA GLN A 246 24.41 -53.00 -6.31
C GLN A 246 23.71 -53.92 -7.33
N GLU A 247 22.74 -53.40 -8.08
CA GLU A 247 22.06 -54.15 -9.16
C GLU A 247 23.02 -54.52 -10.29
N GLN A 248 23.89 -53.60 -10.73
CA GLN A 248 24.92 -53.89 -11.74
C GLN A 248 25.93 -54.93 -11.27
N ASP A 249 26.43 -54.82 -10.03
CA ASP A 249 27.38 -55.76 -9.46
C ASP A 249 26.75 -57.16 -9.33
N ALA A 250 25.48 -57.25 -8.93
CA ALA A 250 24.74 -58.51 -8.86
C ALA A 250 24.56 -59.16 -10.24
N ALA A 251 24.15 -58.39 -11.26
CA ALA A 251 24.00 -58.87 -12.63
C ALA A 251 25.33 -59.34 -13.24
N TYR A 252 26.43 -58.62 -12.97
CA TYR A 252 27.77 -59.00 -13.41
C TYR A 252 28.21 -60.34 -12.81
N LEU A 253 28.03 -60.52 -11.50
CA LEU A 253 28.35 -61.78 -10.82
C LEU A 253 27.51 -62.96 -11.34
N GLU A 254 26.24 -62.73 -11.68
CA GLU A 254 25.38 -63.75 -12.29
C GLU A 254 25.86 -64.14 -13.69
N SER A 255 26.22 -63.15 -14.54
CA SER A 255 26.78 -63.42 -15.87
C SER A 255 28.08 -64.21 -15.78
N LEU A 256 28.98 -63.82 -14.87
CA LEU A 256 30.26 -64.50 -14.67
C LEU A 256 30.06 -65.96 -14.27
N ARG A 257 29.07 -66.26 -13.41
CA ARG A 257 28.73 -67.64 -13.05
C ARG A 257 28.23 -68.45 -14.25
N LYS A 258 27.33 -67.88 -15.07
CA LYS A 258 26.83 -68.54 -16.29
C LYS A 258 27.94 -68.82 -17.29
N ASP A 259 28.86 -67.88 -17.49
CA ASP A 259 30.00 -68.05 -18.39
C ASP A 259 30.95 -69.15 -17.90
N GLN A 260 31.24 -69.20 -16.59
CA GLN A 260 32.05 -70.25 -15.99
C GLN A 260 31.39 -71.64 -16.12
N GLU A 261 30.08 -71.74 -15.89
CA GLU A 261 29.35 -73.00 -16.05
C GLU A 261 29.37 -73.47 -17.51
N LYS A 262 29.16 -72.55 -18.46
CA LYS A 262 29.20 -72.86 -19.89
C LYS A 262 30.60 -73.30 -20.34
N GLU A 263 31.66 -72.66 -19.84
CA GLU A 263 33.04 -73.07 -20.12
C GLU A 263 33.35 -74.45 -19.55
N ARG A 264 32.92 -74.75 -18.31
CA ARG A 264 33.06 -76.10 -17.73
C ARG A 264 32.33 -77.15 -18.55
N LEU A 265 31.11 -76.85 -19.00
CA LEU A 265 30.35 -77.76 -19.85
C LEU A 265 31.06 -77.97 -21.20
N ALA A 266 31.56 -76.90 -21.83
CA ALA A 266 32.31 -76.99 -23.09
C ALA A 266 33.62 -77.79 -22.97
N LYS A 267 34.39 -77.62 -21.88
CA LYS A 267 35.60 -78.40 -21.61
C LYS A 267 35.29 -79.89 -21.45
N SER A 268 34.25 -80.24 -20.69
CA SER A 268 33.83 -81.64 -20.55
C SER A 268 33.39 -82.27 -21.89
N PHE A 269 32.76 -81.48 -22.77
CA PHE A 269 32.37 -81.92 -24.11
C PHE A 269 33.56 -82.11 -25.05
N GLN A 270 34.60 -81.27 -24.93
CA GLN A 270 35.85 -81.39 -25.70
C GLN A 270 36.72 -82.56 -25.23
N GLU A 271 36.81 -82.81 -23.92
CA GLU A 271 37.56 -83.95 -23.36
C GLU A 271 36.93 -85.29 -23.75
N GLY A 272 35.61 -85.33 -23.98
CA GLY A 272 34.91 -86.49 -24.54
C GLY A 272 35.11 -86.73 -26.05
N ALA A 273 35.76 -85.82 -26.79
CA ALA A 273 35.73 -85.81 -28.27
C ALA A 273 37.09 -86.07 -28.99
N VAL A 274 38.13 -86.57 -28.31
CA VAL A 274 39.45 -86.79 -28.94
C VAL A 274 39.56 -88.16 -29.67
N LYS A 275 39.17 -88.17 -30.96
CA LYS A 275 39.71 -88.88 -32.19
C LYS A 275 38.60 -89.46 -33.12
N PRO A 276 38.79 -89.53 -34.47
CA PRO A 276 39.10 -88.47 -35.44
C PRO A 276 38.16 -88.47 -36.69
N LYS A 277 38.10 -87.37 -37.48
CA LYS A 277 38.32 -87.33 -38.96
C LYS A 277 37.97 -85.97 -39.60
N ALA A 278 38.68 -85.72 -40.71
CA ALA A 278 38.81 -84.47 -41.45
C ALA A 278 37.80 -84.31 -42.61
N LYS A 279 37.43 -83.06 -42.93
CA LYS A 279 37.74 -82.32 -44.18
C LYS A 279 36.69 -81.23 -44.51
N ALA A 280 37.22 -80.14 -45.08
CA ALA A 280 36.63 -79.21 -46.06
C ALA A 280 35.83 -77.98 -45.59
N LYS A 281 36.34 -76.80 -45.98
CA LYS A 281 35.64 -75.49 -46.12
C LYS A 281 34.82 -75.49 -47.45
N PRO A 282 33.88 -74.55 -47.69
CA PRO A 282 34.25 -73.20 -48.16
C PRO A 282 33.37 -72.03 -47.65
N SER A 283 33.82 -70.83 -48.01
CA SER A 283 33.39 -69.44 -47.77
C SER A 283 31.90 -69.09 -47.93
N THR A 284 31.48 -67.92 -47.39
CA THR A 284 30.93 -66.78 -48.19
C THR A 284 30.79 -65.46 -47.36
N LYS A 285 31.56 -64.45 -47.79
CA LYS A 285 31.32 -62.99 -47.99
C LYS A 285 30.49 -62.13 -47.00
N TYR A 286 31.11 -60.97 -46.67
CA TYR A 286 30.56 -59.67 -46.22
C TYR A 286 29.50 -59.07 -47.19
N PRO A 287 28.66 -58.09 -46.79
CA PRO A 287 29.02 -56.65 -46.68
C PRO A 287 28.52 -56.02 -45.35
N GLY A 288 28.98 -54.90 -44.82
CA GLY A 288 29.58 -53.70 -45.41
C GLY A 288 28.67 -52.49 -45.14
N GLN A 289 29.10 -51.58 -44.26
CA GLN A 289 28.82 -50.12 -44.24
C GLN A 289 29.68 -49.54 -43.11
N ALA A 290 30.82 -48.86 -43.32
CA ALA A 290 31.14 -47.69 -44.14
C ALA A 290 30.52 -46.38 -43.61
N GLY A 291 31.41 -45.46 -43.20
CA GLY A 291 31.17 -44.03 -43.03
C GLY A 291 30.93 -43.59 -41.59
N GLY A 292 31.72 -42.72 -40.96
CA GLY A 292 32.86 -41.95 -41.44
C GLY A 292 33.41 -41.12 -40.27
N GLU A 293 34.72 -40.91 -40.27
CA GLU A 293 35.35 -39.84 -39.50
C GLU A 293 34.92 -38.49 -40.08
N THR A 294 34.49 -37.56 -39.22
CA THR A 294 34.73 -36.13 -39.49
C THR A 294 35.07 -35.42 -38.20
N THR A 295 36.29 -34.91 -38.22
CA THR A 295 36.98 -34.06 -37.28
C THR A 295 36.41 -32.64 -37.27
N ARG A 296 36.43 -31.98 -36.10
CA ARG A 296 36.35 -30.52 -35.84
C ARG A 296 34.99 -29.85 -36.17
N THR A 297 34.40 -29.05 -35.30
CA THR A 297 34.98 -27.78 -34.85
C THR A 297 34.24 -27.26 -33.61
N THR A 298 35.04 -26.85 -32.64
CA THR A 298 34.74 -26.01 -31.48
C THR A 298 33.97 -24.75 -31.88
N GLN A 299 32.75 -24.56 -31.38
CA GLN A 299 32.15 -23.23 -31.28
C GLN A 299 31.56 -23.03 -29.89
N ILE A 300 32.37 -22.34 -29.09
CA ILE A 300 32.01 -21.70 -27.83
C ILE A 300 30.96 -20.65 -28.15
N ARG A 301 29.74 -20.86 -27.67
CA ARG A 301 28.65 -19.89 -27.78
C ARG A 301 28.67 -19.01 -26.54
N ALA A 302 29.30 -17.85 -26.66
CA ALA A 302 29.24 -16.80 -25.66
C ALA A 302 27.79 -16.31 -25.49
N PRO A 303 27.29 -16.11 -24.26
CA PRO A 303 26.05 -15.40 -24.05
C PRO A 303 26.29 -13.90 -24.27
N THR A 304 25.60 -13.32 -25.24
CA THR A 304 25.46 -11.86 -25.38
C THR A 304 24.70 -11.31 -24.17
N HIS A 305 25.49 -10.86 -23.19
CA HIS A 305 25.11 -9.94 -22.14
C HIS A 305 24.59 -8.65 -22.81
N LYS A 306 23.28 -8.40 -22.81
CA LYS A 306 22.73 -7.04 -22.97
C LYS A 306 22.86 -6.35 -21.63
N GLU A 307 24.09 -5.99 -21.31
CA GLU A 307 24.37 -4.98 -20.30
C GLU A 307 24.00 -3.64 -20.92
N THR A 308 22.82 -3.14 -20.58
CA THR A 308 22.58 -1.70 -20.62
C THR A 308 23.57 -1.07 -19.65
N ALA A 309 24.70 -0.61 -20.19
CA ALA A 309 25.66 0.16 -19.45
C ALA A 309 24.93 1.33 -18.76
N PRO A 310 25.08 1.50 -17.44
CA PRO A 310 24.69 2.73 -16.79
C PRO A 310 25.61 3.80 -17.33
N SER A 311 25.07 4.80 -18.04
CA SER A 311 25.86 5.96 -18.40
C SER A 311 26.23 6.68 -17.11
N HIS A 312 27.42 6.37 -16.58
CA HIS A 312 28.17 7.29 -15.74
C HIS A 312 28.55 8.48 -16.62
N ARG A 313 27.66 9.47 -16.68
CA ARG A 313 28.04 10.85 -16.92
C ARG A 313 27.36 11.71 -15.85
N THR A 314 28.24 12.35 -15.11
CA THR A 314 28.05 13.19 -13.95
C THR A 314 27.22 14.42 -14.31
N GLU A 315 25.91 14.29 -14.25
CA GLU A 315 25.03 15.42 -13.98
C GLU A 315 24.16 15.01 -12.80
N ALA A 316 24.12 15.82 -11.76
CA ALA A 316 23.30 15.61 -10.58
C ALA A 316 21.81 15.64 -10.99
N ASN A 317 21.33 14.50 -11.49
CA ASN A 317 19.98 14.30 -11.98
C ASN A 317 19.09 14.02 -10.77
N THR A 318 18.25 15.00 -10.46
CA THR A 318 17.20 14.91 -9.46
C THR A 318 16.09 13.99 -9.97
N LYS A 319 15.85 12.88 -9.26
CA LYS A 319 14.78 11.93 -9.59
C LYS A 319 13.48 12.36 -8.92
N ILE A 320 12.47 12.72 -9.71
CA ILE A 320 11.18 13.16 -9.20
C ILE A 320 10.14 12.10 -9.49
N MET A 321 9.50 11.58 -8.44
CA MET A 321 8.34 10.69 -8.54
C MET A 321 7.08 11.53 -8.36
N ILE A 322 6.27 11.63 -9.42
CA ILE A 322 5.01 12.37 -9.39
C ILE A 322 3.86 11.37 -9.22
N ARG A 323 3.06 11.56 -8.18
CA ARG A 323 1.87 10.77 -7.87
C ARG A 323 0.63 11.54 -8.24
N PHE A 324 -0.22 10.92 -9.04
CA PHE A 324 -1.47 11.49 -9.52
C PHE A 324 -2.64 11.00 -8.64
N PRO A 325 -3.70 11.81 -8.45
CA PRO A 325 -4.90 11.42 -7.71
C PRO A 325 -5.59 10.16 -8.25
N ASN A 326 -5.49 9.94 -9.56
CA ASN A 326 -6.03 8.76 -10.25
C ASN A 326 -5.20 7.49 -10.03
N GLY A 327 -4.17 7.52 -9.17
CA GLY A 327 -3.32 6.37 -8.90
C GLY A 327 -2.13 6.18 -9.84
N GLU A 328 -2.07 6.91 -10.96
CA GLU A 328 -0.92 6.85 -11.84
C GLU A 328 0.35 7.45 -11.20
N ARG A 329 1.50 6.97 -11.68
CA ARG A 329 2.80 7.50 -11.26
C ARG A 329 3.73 7.67 -12.42
N ARG A 330 4.42 8.80 -12.41
CA ARG A 330 5.41 9.14 -13.43
C ARG A 330 6.70 9.51 -12.73
N GLN A 331 7.72 8.70 -12.95
CA GLN A 331 9.07 9.03 -12.52
C GLN A 331 9.77 9.74 -13.68
N GLN A 332 10.35 10.90 -13.40
CA GLN A 332 11.15 11.63 -14.37
C GLN A 332 12.42 12.17 -13.73
N SER A 333 13.50 12.14 -14.49
CA SER A 333 14.78 12.71 -14.08
C SER A 333 14.90 14.13 -14.65
N PHE A 334 15.17 15.08 -13.76
CA PHE A 334 15.42 16.49 -14.08
C PHE A 334 16.81 16.88 -13.61
N ARG A 335 17.36 17.96 -14.13
CA ARG A 335 18.62 18.54 -13.62
C ARG A 335 18.32 19.37 -12.38
N HIS A 336 19.27 19.47 -11.46
CA HIS A 336 19.13 20.34 -10.28
C HIS A 336 18.97 21.84 -10.64
N THR A 337 19.46 22.25 -11.81
CA THR A 337 19.31 23.60 -12.38
C THR A 337 17.97 23.85 -13.07
N ASP A 338 17.18 22.80 -13.30
CA ASP A 338 15.86 22.97 -13.92
C ASP A 338 14.94 23.70 -12.93
N THR A 339 13.85 24.25 -13.44
CA THR A 339 12.86 24.97 -12.63
C THR A 339 11.64 24.10 -12.38
N ILE A 340 10.85 24.42 -11.35
CA ILE A 340 9.58 23.74 -11.06
C ILE A 340 8.62 23.82 -12.27
N ARG A 341 8.74 24.87 -13.09
CA ARG A 341 8.01 25.01 -14.35
C ARG A 341 8.20 23.83 -15.30
N GLU A 342 9.39 23.22 -15.36
CA GLU A 342 9.64 22.05 -16.21
C GLU A 342 8.86 20.83 -15.74
N ILE A 343 8.62 20.68 -14.44
CA ILE A 343 7.76 19.62 -13.89
C ILE A 343 6.31 19.85 -14.33
N TYR A 344 5.81 21.08 -14.24
CA TYR A 344 4.47 21.43 -14.72
C TYR A 344 4.31 21.21 -16.23
N LYS A 345 5.31 21.58 -17.04
CA LYS A 345 5.32 21.29 -18.47
C LYS A 345 5.27 19.79 -18.75
N TYR A 346 6.06 19.00 -18.01
CA TYR A 346 6.06 17.55 -18.13
C TYR A 346 4.69 16.97 -17.77
N VAL A 347 4.09 17.37 -16.64
CA VAL A 347 2.75 16.90 -16.22
C VAL A 347 1.69 17.27 -17.26
N ASN A 348 1.74 18.48 -17.82
CA ASN A 348 0.82 18.90 -18.88
C ASN A 348 1.04 18.12 -20.19
N SER A 349 2.28 17.77 -20.53
CA SER A 349 2.59 17.00 -21.75
C SER A 349 2.05 15.57 -21.74
N LEU A 350 1.78 15.02 -20.55
CA LEU A 350 1.20 13.68 -20.41
C LEU A 350 -0.28 13.65 -20.84
N GLY A 351 -0.93 14.80 -21.01
CA GLY A 351 -2.30 14.88 -21.54
C GLY A 351 -3.32 14.13 -20.70
N MET A 352 -3.10 14.04 -19.39
CA MET A 352 -3.92 13.25 -18.48
C MET A 352 -5.31 13.88 -18.32
N PRO A 353 -6.40 13.19 -18.70
CA PRO A 353 -7.76 13.70 -18.56
C PRO A 353 -8.14 13.83 -17.09
N GLY A 354 -8.81 14.93 -16.73
CA GLY A 354 -9.38 15.14 -15.39
C GLY A 354 -8.48 15.87 -14.38
N ILE A 355 -7.27 16.28 -14.76
CA ILE A 355 -6.44 17.17 -13.94
C ILE A 355 -6.80 18.61 -14.32
N GLY A 356 -7.67 19.24 -13.52
CA GLY A 356 -8.04 20.66 -13.69
C GLY A 356 -6.90 21.62 -13.35
N ARG A 357 -7.18 22.67 -12.59
CA ARG A 357 -6.11 23.42 -11.93
C ARG A 357 -5.47 22.50 -10.88
N TYR A 358 -4.14 22.47 -10.78
CA TYR A 358 -3.47 21.60 -9.83
C TYR A 358 -2.23 22.24 -9.23
N GLN A 359 -1.88 21.80 -8.02
CA GLN A 359 -0.65 22.16 -7.34
C GLN A 359 0.22 20.94 -7.08
N LEU A 360 1.54 21.14 -7.15
CA LEU A 360 2.51 20.12 -6.74
C LEU A 360 2.76 20.24 -5.25
N VAL A 361 2.56 19.16 -4.52
CA VAL A 361 2.72 19.10 -3.07
C VAL A 361 3.87 18.16 -2.76
N ARG A 362 4.86 18.67 -2.03
CA ARG A 362 5.83 17.81 -1.34
C ARG A 362 5.27 17.48 0.03
N SER A 363 5.33 16.22 0.45
CA SER A 363 4.82 15.80 1.76
C SER A 363 5.75 16.16 2.93
N TYR A 364 7.08 16.23 2.74
CA TYR A 364 8.01 16.56 3.83
C TYR A 364 9.24 17.43 3.45
N PRO A 365 9.44 18.60 4.09
CA PRO A 365 8.42 19.36 4.83
C PRO A 365 7.25 19.71 3.88
N ARG A 366 6.00 19.71 4.37
CA ARG A 366 4.85 19.99 3.51
C ARG A 366 5.02 21.35 2.85
N LYS A 367 5.18 21.36 1.52
CA LYS A 367 5.37 22.58 0.75
C LYS A 367 4.58 22.45 -0.54
N THR A 368 3.66 23.38 -0.72
CA THR A 368 2.89 23.53 -1.95
C THR A 368 3.69 24.41 -2.90
N TYR A 369 3.84 23.93 -4.12
CA TYR A 369 4.50 24.63 -5.21
C TYR A 369 3.44 24.99 -6.22
N GLY A 370 2.91 26.21 -6.10
CA GLY A 370 1.92 26.78 -7.02
C GLY A 370 2.57 27.68 -8.07
N HIS A 371 1.75 28.51 -8.71
CA HIS A 371 2.21 29.42 -9.79
C HIS A 371 3.31 30.40 -9.37
N GLN A 372 3.39 30.75 -8.07
CA GLN A 372 4.37 31.72 -7.57
C GLN A 372 5.79 31.14 -7.40
N GLN A 373 5.94 29.81 -7.33
CA GLN A 373 7.26 29.15 -7.16
C GLN A 373 7.77 28.49 -8.44
N LEU A 374 7.15 28.77 -9.59
CA LEU A 374 7.50 28.14 -10.88
C LEU A 374 8.95 28.41 -11.32
N GLU A 375 9.51 29.55 -10.95
CA GLU A 375 10.88 29.95 -11.30
C GLU A 375 11.94 29.45 -10.30
N MET A 376 11.53 28.77 -9.23
CA MET A 376 12.45 28.17 -8.26
C MET A 376 13.18 26.99 -8.89
N ASN A 377 14.48 26.91 -8.68
CA ASN A 377 15.28 25.77 -9.14
C ASN A 377 14.98 24.53 -8.31
N LEU A 378 15.09 23.34 -8.91
CA LEU A 378 14.83 22.07 -8.21
C LEU A 378 15.84 21.82 -7.07
N GLY A 379 17.07 22.34 -7.20
CA GLY A 379 18.06 22.36 -6.13
C GLY A 379 17.62 23.19 -4.93
N ASP A 380 17.17 24.42 -5.15
CA ASP A 380 16.72 25.35 -4.10
C ASP A 380 15.40 24.92 -3.45
N ALA A 381 14.56 24.19 -4.19
CA ALA A 381 13.36 23.53 -3.67
C ALA A 381 13.70 22.28 -2.81
N GLY A 382 14.97 21.88 -2.74
CA GLY A 382 15.44 20.74 -1.96
C GLY A 382 14.97 19.40 -2.52
N PHE A 383 14.75 19.30 -3.84
CA PHE A 383 14.29 18.07 -4.49
C PHE A 383 15.42 17.08 -4.78
N HIS A 384 16.67 17.53 -4.71
CA HIS A 384 17.86 16.71 -4.89
C HIS A 384 18.15 15.84 -3.65
N PRO A 385 18.55 14.56 -3.79
CA PRO A 385 18.74 13.79 -5.03
C PRO A 385 17.45 13.14 -5.56
N SER A 386 16.44 12.95 -4.71
CA SER A 386 15.13 12.44 -5.12
C SER A 386 14.01 12.97 -4.25
N VAL A 387 12.85 13.24 -4.86
CA VAL A 387 11.65 13.69 -4.14
C VAL A 387 10.41 12.99 -4.68
N THR A 388 9.44 12.76 -3.80
CA THR A 388 8.09 12.38 -4.19
C THR A 388 7.20 13.62 -4.11
N LEU A 389 6.55 13.95 -5.22
CA LEU A 389 5.56 15.01 -5.32
C LEU A 389 4.19 14.39 -5.56
N TYR A 390 3.18 15.00 -4.98
CA TYR A 390 1.78 14.63 -5.10
C TYR A 390 1.06 15.74 -5.86
N ILE A 391 0.17 15.36 -6.78
CA ILE A 391 -0.69 16.31 -7.47
C ILE A 391 -1.96 16.47 -6.64
N GLU A 392 -2.22 17.67 -6.17
CA GLU A 392 -3.47 18.07 -5.49
C GLU A 392 -4.27 18.94 -6.47
N GLN A 393 -5.55 18.62 -6.67
CA GLN A 393 -6.41 19.38 -7.58
C GLN A 393 -6.98 20.60 -6.86
N LEU A 394 -6.87 21.76 -7.49
CA LEU A 394 -7.44 23.02 -7.03
C LEU A 394 -8.81 23.21 -7.68
N GLN A 395 -9.81 23.53 -6.86
CA GLN A 395 -11.18 23.84 -7.31
C GLN A 395 -11.27 25.16 -8.07
#